data_AF-I9P4H7-F1
#
_entry.id   AF-I9P4H7-F1
#
_cell.length_a   1.000
_cell.length_b   1.000
_cell.length_c   1.000
_cell.angle_alpha   90.00
_cell.angle_beta   90.00
_cell.angle_gamma   90.00
#
_symmetry.space_group_name_H-M   'P 1'
#
loop_
_entity.id
_entity.type
_entity.pdbx_description
1 polymer ?
#
loop_
_entity_poly.entity_id
_entity_poly.type
_entity_poly.pdbx_seq_one_letter_code
_entity_poly.pdbx_strand_id
1 'polypeptide(L)' 'MDIHEIIFVPLILFMIFVAPLWVIMHYRSKNKIKQGLSDGELNQLNELTVRAEKMAERIKTLEAILDAESPRWRNQHDQ' A
#
# COMPACT_ATOMS: atom_id res chain seq x y z
N MET A 1 43.48 -34.06 -15.44
CA MET A 1 42.24 -33.31 -15.17
C MET A 1 41.23 -33.76 -16.17
N ASP A 2 40.18 -34.40 -15.70
CA ASP A 2 39.07 -34.79 -16.56
C ASP A 2 38.37 -33.52 -17.07
N ILE A 3 37.90 -33.56 -18.31
CA ILE A 3 37.19 -32.42 -18.95
C ILE A 3 36.00 -31.93 -18.10
N HIS A 4 35.43 -32.82 -17.29
CA HIS A 4 34.37 -32.52 -16.35
C HIS A 4 34.82 -31.56 -15.25
N GLU A 5 36.03 -31.72 -14.71
CA GLU A 5 36.57 -30.85 -13.66
C GLU A 5 36.79 -29.43 -14.18
N ILE A 6 37.28 -29.31 -15.43
CA ILE A 6 37.56 -28.02 -16.08
C ILE A 6 36.27 -27.21 -16.29
N ILE A 7 35.13 -27.87 -16.54
CA ILE A 7 33.84 -27.20 -16.77
C ILE A 7 33.07 -26.99 -15.46
N PHE A 8 33.16 -27.93 -14.51
CA PHE A 8 32.38 -27.92 -13.28
C PHE A 8 32.86 -26.87 -12.27
N VAL A 9 34.18 -26.70 -12.13
CA VAL A 9 34.78 -25.72 -11.20
C VAL A 9 34.35 -24.27 -11.49
N PRO A 10 34.43 -23.74 -12.73
CA PRO A 10 33.97 -22.38 -13.01
C PRO A 10 32.45 -22.23 -12.87
N LEU A 11 31.67 -23.28 -13.13
CA LEU A 11 30.21 -23.27 -12.98
C LEU A 11 29.78 -23.15 -11.50
N ILE A 12 30.45 -23.86 -10.59
CA ILE A 12 30.22 -23.70 -9.15
C ILE A 12 30.57 -22.29 -8.69
N LEU A 13 31.73 -21.77 -9.08
CA LEU A 13 32.13 -20.41 -8.71
C LEU A 13 31.10 -19.39 -9.20
N PHE A 14 30.63 -19.50 -10.43
CA PHE A 14 29.55 -18.67 -10.96
C PHE A 14 28.28 -18.77 -10.11
N MET A 15 27.88 -19.98 -9.71
CA MET A 15 26.70 -20.19 -8.88
C MET A 15 26.84 -19.59 -7.47
N ILE A 16 28.05 -19.58 -6.89
CA ILE A 16 28.34 -18.93 -5.61
C ILE A 16 28.12 -17.41 -5.70
N PHE A 17 28.31 -16.78 -6.86
CA PHE A 17 28.03 -15.34 -7.01
C PHE A 17 26.57 -15.07 -7.39
N VAL A 18 26.00 -15.86 -8.29
CA VAL A 18 24.66 -15.61 -8.84
C VAL A 18 23.55 -16.02 -7.87
N ALA A 19 23.69 -17.15 -7.17
CA ALA A 19 22.65 -17.63 -6.27
C ALA A 19 22.40 -16.67 -5.08
N PRO A 20 23.42 -16.13 -4.39
CA PRO A 20 23.20 -15.12 -3.35
C PRO A 20 22.57 -13.83 -3.89
N LEU A 21 22.96 -13.39 -5.09
CA LEU A 21 22.39 -12.20 -5.72
C LEU A 21 20.88 -12.39 -5.98
N TRP A 22 20.50 -13.58 -6.46
CA TRP A 22 19.10 -13.96 -6.69
C TRP A 22 18.30 -14.03 -5.39
N VAL A 23 18.87 -14.62 -4.34
CA VAL A 23 18.25 -14.66 -3.00
C VAL A 23 18.02 -13.24 -2.50
N ILE A 24 19.02 -12.36 -2.54
CA ILE A 24 18.86 -10.96 -2.11
C ILE A 24 17.73 -10.28 -2.90
N MET A 25 17.66 -10.46 -4.23
CA MET A 25 16.58 -9.91 -5.05
C MET A 25 15.20 -10.47 -4.68
N HIS A 26 15.08 -11.79 -4.59
CA HIS A 26 13.84 -12.49 -4.26
C HIS A 26 13.31 -12.08 -2.88
N TYR A 27 14.19 -12.00 -1.89
CA TYR A 27 13.81 -11.61 -0.54
C TYR A 27 13.56 -10.10 -0.42
N ARG A 28 14.30 -9.22 -1.12
CA ARG A 28 13.98 -7.77 -1.16
C ARG A 28 12.62 -7.48 -1.78
N SER A 29 12.25 -8.18 -2.86
CA SER A 29 10.94 -8.04 -3.50
C SER A 29 9.81 -8.47 -2.55
N LYS A 30 9.97 -9.61 -1.86
CA LYS A 30 9.01 -10.06 -0.84
C LYS A 30 8.98 -9.17 0.39
N ASN A 31 10.11 -8.58 0.78
CA ASN A 31 10.18 -7.69 1.94
C ASN A 31 9.47 -6.36 1.69
N LYS A 32 9.46 -5.84 0.46
CA LYS A 32 8.64 -4.67 0.10
C LYS A 32 7.14 -4.94 0.15
N ILE A 33 6.71 -6.18 -0.08
CA ILE A 33 5.29 -6.58 -0.01
C ILE A 33 4.87 -6.94 1.43
N LYS A 34 5.82 -7.37 2.27
CA LYS A 34 5.59 -7.77 3.68
C LYS A 34 5.87 -6.67 4.71
N GLN A 35 6.65 -5.65 4.36
CA GLN A 35 6.68 -4.41 5.12
C GLN A 35 5.28 -3.82 4.97
N GLY A 36 4.53 -3.79 6.07
CA GLY A 36 3.24 -3.12 6.11
C GLY A 36 3.38 -1.63 5.77
N LEU A 37 2.33 -0.87 6.06
CA LEU A 37 2.36 0.58 5.86
C LEU A 37 3.58 1.18 6.58
N SER A 38 4.41 1.90 5.84
CA SER A 38 5.49 2.70 6.40
C SER A 38 4.93 3.76 7.34
N ASP A 39 5.75 4.29 8.25
CA ASP A 39 5.33 5.34 9.19
C ASP A 39 4.73 6.56 8.47
N GLY A 40 5.22 6.87 7.26
CA GLY A 40 4.66 7.93 6.41
C GLY A 40 3.27 7.61 5.87
N GLU A 41 3.04 6.37 5.44
CA GLU A 41 1.74 5.90 4.97
C GLU A 41 0.71 5.81 6.11
N LEU A 42 1.14 5.40 7.31
CA LEU A 42 0.29 5.44 8.51
C LEU A 42 -0.13 6.86 8.86
N ASN A 43 0.79 7.82 8.77
CA ASN A 43 0.47 9.23 9.02
C ASN A 43 -0.50 9.80 7.98
N GLN A 44 -0.33 9.45 6.69
CA GLN A 44 -1.27 9.82 5.64
C GLN A 44 -2.67 9.23 5.87
N LEU A 45 -2.76 7.96 6.29
CA LEU A 45 -4.04 7.35 6.60
C LEU A 45 -4.73 8.03 7.78
N ASN A 46 -3.97 8.33 8.84
CA ASN A 46 -4.50 9.07 9.98
C ASN A 46 -5.03 10.46 9.57
N GLU A 47 -4.28 11.17 8.73
CA GLU A 47 -4.72 12.46 8.19
C GLU A 47 -6.02 12.32 7.36
N LEU A 48 -6.13 11.27 6.54
CA LEU A 48 -7.34 11.00 5.77
C LEU A 48 -8.53 10.68 6.68
N THR A 49 -8.34 9.90 7.76
CA THR A 49 -9.38 9.62 8.75
C THR A 49 -9.87 10.90 9.42
N VAL A 50 -8.96 11.75 9.91
CA VAL A 50 -9.30 13.04 10.53
C VAL A 50 -10.05 13.95 9.56
N ARG A 51 -9.65 13.97 8.29
CA ARG A 51 -10.37 14.72 7.24
C ARG A 51 -11.77 14.17 7.01
N ALA A 52 -11.93 12.85 6.99
CA ALA A 52 -13.23 12.20 6.82
C ALA A 52 -14.19 12.53 7.97
N GLU A 53 -13.71 12.48 9.22
CA GLU A 53 -14.49 12.88 10.40
C GLU A 53 -14.94 14.34 10.29
N LYS A 54 -14.03 15.25 9.92
CA LYS A 54 -14.37 16.67 9.74
C LYS A 54 -15.39 16.88 8.62
N MET A 55 -15.32 16.11 7.54
CA MET A 55 -16.31 16.18 6.46
C MET A 55 -17.68 15.68 6.92
N ALA A 56 -17.74 14.60 7.70
CA ALA A 56 -19.00 14.08 8.25
C ALA A 56 -19.70 15.11 9.16
N GLU A 57 -18.95 15.77 10.05
CA GLU A 57 -19.50 16.82 10.92
C GLU A 57 -20.06 18.01 10.11
N ARG A 58 -19.36 18.39 9.03
CA ARG A 58 -19.82 19.44 8.13
C ARG A 58 -21.08 19.04 7.38
N ILE A 59 -21.17 17.81 6.90
CA ILE A 59 -22.36 17.29 6.22
C ILE A 59 -23.55 17.35 7.18
N LYS A 60 -23.39 16.86 8.42
CA LYS A 60 -24.45 16.92 9.43
C LYS A 60 -24.91 18.36 9.71
N THR A 61 -23.96 19.30 9.77
CA THR A 61 -24.28 20.72 9.92
C THR A 61 -25.07 21.26 8.73
N LEU A 62 -24.64 20.92 7.50
CA LEU A 62 -25.33 21.32 6.28
C LEU A 62 -26.72 20.70 6.19
N GLU A 63 -26.89 19.44 6.58
CA GLU A 63 -28.20 18.78 6.66
C GLU A 63 -29.11 19.48 7.67
N ALA A 64 -28.59 19.89 8.84
CA ALA A 64 -29.36 20.62 9.84
C ALA A 64 -29.81 22.01 9.34
N ILE A 65 -28.94 22.72 8.63
CA ILE A 65 -29.29 24.01 8.00
C ILE A 65 -30.32 23.79 6.90
N LEU A 66 -30.12 22.80 6.05
CA LEU A 66 -31.01 22.50 4.92
C LEU A 66 -32.39 22.03 5.40
N ASP A 67 -32.45 21.27 6.50
CA ASP A 67 -33.72 20.91 7.16
C ASP A 67 -34.45 22.14 7.74
N ALA A 68 -33.71 23.14 8.22
CA ALA A 68 -34.27 24.39 8.74
C ALA A 68 -34.75 25.35 7.62
N GLU A 69 -33.98 25.47 6.54
CA GLU A 69 -34.29 26.40 5.43
C GLU A 69 -35.24 25.82 4.38
N SER A 70 -35.23 24.50 4.15
CA SER A 70 -36.07 23.87 3.12
C SER A 70 -36.64 22.52 3.57
N PRO A 71 -37.64 22.49 4.49
CA PRO A 71 -38.12 21.27 5.15
C PRO A 71 -38.62 20.12 4.23
N ARG A 72 -38.81 20.36 2.93
CA ARG A 72 -39.25 19.37 1.93
C ARG A 72 -38.15 18.90 0.98
N TRP A 73 -36.89 19.31 1.17
CA TRP A 73 -35.79 19.01 0.25
C TRP A 73 -35.54 17.49 0.06
N ARG A 74 -35.68 16.70 1.13
CA ARG A 74 -35.56 15.23 1.10
C ARG A 74 -36.58 14.57 0.17
N ASN A 75 -37.81 15.08 0.14
CA ASN A 75 -38.89 14.51 -0.67
C ASN A 75 -38.75 14.78 -2.18
N GLN A 76 -37.87 15.70 -2.59
CA GLN A 76 -37.63 16.01 -4.01
C GLN A 76 -36.50 15.18 -4.63
N HIS A 77 -35.66 14.50 -3.83
CA HIS A 77 -34.52 13.71 -4.32
C HIS A 77 -34.73 12.19 -4.26
N ASP A 78 -35.75 11.71 -3.54
CA ASP A 78 -36.12 10.28 -3.45
C ASP A 78 -37.18 9.85 -4.50
N GLN A 79 -37.45 10.67 -5.53
CA GLN A 79 -38.25 10.32 -6.72
C GLN A 79 -37.36 10.19 -7.96
#